data_AF-A0AAW6NJ11-F1
#
_entry.id   AF-A0AAW6NJ11-F1
#
_cell.length_a   1.000
_cell.length_b   1.000
_cell.length_c   1.000
_cell.angle_alpha   90.00
_cell.angle_beta   90.00
_cell.angle_gamma   90.00
#
_symmetry.space_group_name_H-M   'P 1'
#
loop_
_entity.id
_entity.type
_entity.pdbx_description
1 polymer ?
#
loop_
_entity_poly.entity_id
_entity_poly.type
_entity_poly.pdbx_seq_one_letter_code
_entity_poly.pdbx_strand_id
1 'polypeptide(L)' 'RGVENQLKLFTHPELGDFHLQQMYWYSAPRNGSRLLVYLPVDEAGERAMAWLAEQGI' A
#
# COMPACT_ATOMS: atom_id res chain seq x y z
N ARG A 1 -7.59 22.64 -0.79
CA ARG A 1 -8.82 21.86 -1.10
C ARG A 1 -8.36 20.59 -1.80
N GLY A 2 -8.70 19.43 -1.27
CA GLY A 2 -8.22 18.13 -1.75
C GLY A 2 -7.57 17.38 -0.60
N VAL A 3 -8.39 16.76 0.24
CA VAL A 3 -7.91 15.77 1.20
C VAL A 3 -7.48 14.58 0.34
N GLU A 4 -6.20 14.51 -0.01
CA GLU A 4 -5.61 13.30 -0.56
C GLU A 4 -5.46 12.32 0.60
N ASN A 5 -6.61 11.78 1.07
CA ASN A 5 -6.57 10.67 2.00
C ASN A 5 -6.19 9.44 1.18
N GLN A 6 -4.89 9.27 0.94
CA GLN A 6 -4.35 8.12 0.21
C GLN A 6 -4.41 6.84 1.06
N LEU A 7 -5.04 6.90 2.25
CA LEU A 7 -5.35 5.76 3.08
C LEU A 7 -6.41 4.86 2.41
N LYS A 8 -6.08 3.58 2.25
CA LYS A 8 -6.94 2.56 1.65
C LYS A 8 -7.22 1.47 2.67
N LEU A 9 -8.47 1.05 2.76
CA LEU A 9 -8.89 -0.13 3.50
C LEU A 9 -8.85 -1.35 2.56
N PHE A 10 -8.26 -2.44 3.04
CA PHE A 10 -8.24 -3.74 2.39
C PHE A 10 -8.86 -4.79 3.31
N THR A 11 -9.55 -5.75 2.71
CA THR A 11 -10.13 -6.90 3.40
C THR A 11 -9.46 -8.16 2.90
N HIS A 12 -8.80 -8.90 3.79
CA HIS A 12 -8.15 -10.16 3.48
C HIS A 12 -8.75 -11.33 4.27
N PRO A 13 -8.98 -12.51 3.67
CA PRO A 13 -9.62 -13.63 4.34
C PRO A 13 -8.95 -14.09 5.64
N GLU A 14 -7.61 -14.07 5.70
CA GLU A 14 -6.85 -14.56 6.86
C GLU A 14 -6.44 -13.44 7.84
N LEU A 15 -6.34 -12.20 7.36
CA LEU A 15 -5.77 -11.08 8.12
C LEU A 15 -6.84 -10.10 8.61
N GLY A 16 -8.07 -10.22 8.09
CA GLY A 16 -9.13 -9.26 8.32
C GLY A 16 -8.88 -7.94 7.59
N ASP A 17 -9.41 -6.88 8.18
CA ASP A 17 -9.37 -5.53 7.65
C ASP A 17 -8.09 -4.79 8.08
N PHE A 18 -7.38 -4.17 7.14
CA PHE A 18 -6.19 -3.37 7.42
C PHE A 18 -6.06 -2.16 6.47
N HIS A 19 -5.35 -1.14 6.94
CA HIS A 19 -5.13 0.07 6.16
C HIS A 19 -3.71 0.17 5.63
N LEU A 20 -3.57 0.59 4.37
CA LEU A 20 -2.29 1.01 3.81
C LEU A 20 -2.43 2.42 3.22
N GLN A 21 -1.40 3.24 3.41
CA GLN A 21 -1.26 4.49 2.68
C GLN A 21 -0.72 4.19 1.30
N GLN A 22 -1.53 4.47 0.29
CA GLN A 22 -1.10 4.49 -1.10
C GLN A 22 -0.21 5.72 -1.33
N MET A 23 0.84 5.59 -2.11
CA MET A 23 1.71 6.69 -2.49
C MET A 23 2.14 6.50 -3.94
N TYR A 24 2.02 7.56 -4.73
CA TYR A 24 2.52 7.57 -6.10
C TYR A 24 3.99 8.00 -6.10
N TRP A 25 4.86 7.18 -6.67
CA TRP A 25 6.23 7.56 -7.00
C TRP A 25 6.37 7.70 -8.51
N TYR A 26 6.73 8.92 -8.91
CA TYR A 26 6.98 9.27 -10.30
C TYR A 26 8.50 9.35 -10.52
N SER A 27 9.07 8.42 -11.27
CA SER A 27 10.37 8.63 -11.91
C SER A 27 10.10 9.23 -13.31
N ALA A 28 10.58 10.45 -13.54
CA ALA A 28 10.11 11.33 -14.62
C ALA A 28 10.58 10.95 -16.07
N PRO A 29 10.67 11.90 -17.02
CA PRO A 29 9.90 12.03 -18.25
C PRO A 29 10.54 11.35 -19.48
N ARG A 30 10.90 10.07 -19.39
CA ARG A 30 11.41 9.32 -20.57
C ARG A 30 10.60 8.08 -20.94
N ASN A 31 9.89 7.47 -19.97
CA ASN A 31 9.35 6.11 -20.16
C ASN A 31 7.87 5.97 -19.74
N GLY A 32 7.28 6.97 -19.10
CA GLY A 32 5.87 6.95 -18.65
C GLY A 32 5.54 5.96 -17.53
N SER A 33 6.53 5.23 -17.00
CA SER A 33 6.33 4.30 -15.90
C SER A 33 5.88 5.01 -14.62
N ARG A 34 4.95 4.40 -13.90
CA ARG A 34 4.45 4.88 -12.61
C ARG A 34 4.60 3.77 -11.59
N LEU A 35 5.22 4.10 -10.46
CA LEU A 35 5.30 3.18 -9.33
C LEU A 35 4.18 3.54 -8.35
N LEU A 36 3.37 2.55 -8.01
CA LEU A 36 2.40 2.64 -6.93
C LEU A 36 2.96 1.89 -5.72
N VAL A 37 3.14 2.61 -4.62
CA VAL A 37 3.66 2.05 -3.38
C VAL A 37 2.54 2.06 -2.35
N TYR A 38 2.43 1.00 -1.56
CA TYR A 38 1.56 0.94 -0.40
C TYR A 38 2.43 0.84 0.85
N LEU A 39 2.18 1.70 1.82
CA LEU A 39 2.91 1.77 3.08
C LEU A 39 1.98 1.41 4.24
N PRO A 40 2.40 0.56 5.18
CA PRO A 40 1.65 0.33 6.41
C PRO A 40 1.59 1.63 7.23
N VAL A 41 0.45 1.88 7.87
CA VAL A 41 0.24 3.06 8.73
C VAL A 41 0.01 2.70 10.19
N ASP A 42 -0.21 1.41 10.46
CA ASP A 42 -0.49 0.85 11.77
C ASP A 42 0.03 -0.59 11.86
N GLU A 43 -0.07 -1.17 13.06
CA GLU A 43 0.40 -2.52 13.33
C GLU A 43 -0.31 -3.61 12.51
N ALA A 44 -1.60 -3.40 12.16
CA ALA A 44 -2.33 -4.33 11.33
C ALA A 44 -1.78 -4.34 9.89
N GLY A 45 -1.48 -3.15 9.35
CA GLY A 45 -0.80 -3.00 8.06
C GLY A 45 0.60 -3.62 8.06
N GLU A 46 1.40 -3.42 9.11
CA GLU A 46 2.73 -4.02 9.22
C GLU A 46 2.67 -5.56 9.20
N ARG A 47 1.77 -6.15 9.98
CA ARG A 47 1.54 -7.60 9.98
C ARG A 47 1.09 -8.11 8.61
N ALA A 48 0.23 -7.36 7.93
CA ALA A 48 -0.21 -7.72 6.59
C ALA A 48 0.94 -7.70 5.57
N MET A 49 1.80 -6.69 5.62
CA MET A 49 2.98 -6.60 4.75
C MET A 49 3.99 -7.72 5.03
N ALA A 50 4.22 -8.06 6.31
CA ALA A 50 5.07 -9.18 6.69
C ALA A 50 4.52 -10.52 6.17
N TRP A 51 3.23 -10.77 6.38
CA TRP A 51 2.56 -11.97 5.85
C TRP A 51 2.68 -12.05 4.33
N LEU A 52 2.41 -10.95 3.60
CA LEU A 52 2.54 -10.91 2.14
C LEU A 52 3.98 -11.18 1.66
N ALA A 53 5.00 -10.68 2.38
CA ALA A 53 6.40 -10.92 2.05
C ALA A 53 6.79 -12.39 2.23
N GLU A 54 6.22 -13.08 3.23
CA GLU A 54 6.44 -14.52 3.46
C GLU A 54 5.77 -15.40 2.39
N GLN A 55 4.68 -14.92 1.77
CA GLN A 55 3.96 -15.66 0.72
C GLN A 55 4.68 -15.66 -0.65
N GLY A 56 5.74 -14.85 -0.82
CA GLY A 56 6.64 -14.90 -1.98
C GLY A 56 5.94 -14.89 -3.35
N ILE A 57 5.63 -13.69 -3.87
CA ILE A 57 5.51 -13.49 -5.33
C ILE A 57 6.91 -13.31 -5.91
#